data_AF-A0A944BJI8-F1
#
_entry.id   AF-A0A944BJI8-F1
#
_cell.length_a   1.000
_cell.length_b   1.000
_cell.length_c   1.000
_cell.angle_alpha   90.00
_cell.angle_beta   90.00
_cell.angle_gamma   90.00
#
_symmetry.space_group_name_H-M   'P 1'
#
loop_
_entity.id
_entity.type
_entity.pdbx_description
1 polymer ?
#
loop_
_entity_poly.entity_id
_entity_poly.type
_entity_poly.pdbx_seq_one_letter_code
_entity_poly.pdbx_strand_id
1 'polypeptide(L)'
;SVSVLDTAIGNIELSFFGTENFTRPVYLYDALTDINTEIYSGMKIDFDGREPDAVRYYLNIDRSDVITFNDDVDNDNDVIISSDNKGLNILSKSELKSVAVYDIAGHLIDKYHNIYNTTFEIYLPVGVYVVEIETENGVSNNKVIVK
;
A
#
# COMPACT_ATOMS: atom_id res chain seq x y z
N SER A 1 3.22 1.75 4.11
CA SER A 1 1.84 1.60 4.63
C SER A 1 1.77 0.31 5.43
N VAL A 2 0.94 0.25 6.47
CA VAL A 2 0.57 -1.02 7.12
C VAL A 2 -0.81 -1.36 6.58
N SER A 3 -0.88 -2.39 5.74
CA SER A 3 -2.14 -2.93 5.23
C SER A 3 -2.51 -4.13 6.10
N VAL A 4 -3.74 -4.16 6.61
CA VAL A 4 -4.27 -5.33 7.32
C VAL A 4 -5.04 -6.15 6.30
N LEU A 5 -4.45 -7.27 5.86
CA LEU A 5 -5.15 -8.28 5.08
C LEU A 5 -5.86 -9.20 6.06
N ASP A 6 -7.19 -9.22 6.04
CA ASP A 6 -7.96 -10.20 6.79
C ASP A 6 -8.87 -10.99 5.85
N THR A 7 -8.85 -12.31 6.02
CA THR A 7 -9.69 -13.29 5.32
C THR A 7 -10.73 -13.92 6.26
N ALA A 8 -10.81 -13.47 7.51
CA ALA A 8 -11.71 -14.00 8.52
C ALA A 8 -13.13 -13.42 8.37
N ILE A 9 -14.11 -14.32 8.34
CA ILE A 9 -15.53 -13.98 8.33
C ILE A 9 -16.00 -13.84 9.79
N GLY A 10 -16.42 -12.66 10.22
CA GLY A 10 -16.94 -12.42 11.58
C GLY A 10 -16.64 -11.02 12.14
N ASN A 11 -16.91 -10.82 13.44
CA ASN A 11 -16.49 -9.60 14.14
C ASN A 11 -14.97 -9.64 14.36
N ILE A 12 -14.27 -8.67 13.78
CA ILE A 12 -12.81 -8.52 13.89
C ILE A 12 -12.52 -7.31 14.78
N GLU A 13 -11.72 -7.49 15.82
CA GLU A 13 -11.24 -6.37 16.66
C GLU A 13 -9.80 -6.04 16.25
N LEU A 14 -9.57 -4.84 15.70
CA LEU A 14 -8.21 -4.32 15.53
C LEU A 14 -7.81 -3.57 16.78
N SER A 15 -6.60 -3.86 17.28
CA SER A 15 -5.96 -3.13 18.37
C SER A 15 -4.73 -2.41 17.84
N PHE A 16 -4.63 -1.11 18.09
CA PHE A 16 -3.51 -0.28 17.63
C PHE A 16 -2.55 0.03 18.78
N PHE A 17 -1.25 -0.14 18.56
CA PHE A 17 -0.20 0.19 19.53
C PHE A 17 0.93 0.92 18.82
N GLY A 18 1.68 1.75 19.54
CA GLY A 18 2.85 2.43 19.01
C GLY A 18 2.56 3.62 18.10
N THR A 19 1.31 4.11 18.03
CA THR A 19 0.95 5.30 17.24
C THR A 19 1.64 6.57 17.78
N GLU A 20 2.03 6.57 19.05
CA GLU A 20 2.80 7.63 19.71
C GLU A 20 4.21 7.83 19.11
N ASN A 21 4.70 6.85 18.34
CA ASN A 21 6.00 6.95 17.67
C ASN A 21 5.93 7.72 16.34
N PHE A 22 4.73 8.06 15.87
CA PHE A 22 4.53 8.86 14.67
C PHE A 22 4.54 10.35 15.03
N THR A 23 5.22 11.16 14.20
CA THR A 23 5.30 12.62 14.38
C THR A 23 4.06 13.35 13.86
N ARG A 24 3.11 12.62 13.27
CA ARG A 24 1.84 13.10 12.70
C ARG A 24 0.72 12.13 13.09
N PRO A 25 -0.55 12.60 13.15
CA PRO A 25 -1.68 11.71 13.38
C PRO A 25 -1.77 10.62 12.31
N VAL A 26 -2.21 9.43 12.72
CA VAL A 26 -2.44 8.28 11.83
C VAL A 26 -3.94 8.06 11.76
N TYR A 27 -4.45 7.76 10.58
CA TYR A 27 -5.86 7.53 10.30
C TYR A 27 -6.05 6.12 9.77
N LEU A 28 -7.10 5.44 10.21
CA LEU A 28 -7.64 4.26 9.55
C LEU A 28 -8.73 4.71 8.58
N TYR A 29 -8.54 4.42 7.30
CA TYR A 29 -9.54 4.64 6.26
C TYR A 29 -10.38 3.39 6.06
N ASP A 30 -11.70 3.54 6.08
CA ASP A 30 -12.68 2.51 5.71
C ASP A 30 -13.25 2.83 4.32
N ALA A 31 -12.86 2.05 3.32
CA ALA A 31 -13.29 2.24 1.93
C ALA A 31 -14.78 1.97 1.71
N LEU A 32 -15.46 1.22 2.60
CA LEU A 32 -16.90 0.97 2.48
C LEU A 32 -17.71 2.22 2.85
N THR A 33 -17.26 2.94 3.88
CA THR A 33 -17.98 4.10 4.43
C THR A 33 -17.39 5.43 3.97
N ASP A 34 -16.22 5.40 3.34
CA ASP A 34 -15.43 6.58 2.96
C ASP A 34 -15.08 7.47 4.17
N ILE A 35 -14.73 6.84 5.29
CA ILE A 35 -14.44 7.52 6.56
C ILE A 35 -12.96 7.35 6.91
N ASN A 36 -12.31 8.45 7.28
CA ASN A 36 -11.01 8.45 7.94
C ASN A 36 -11.20 8.60 9.46
N THR A 37 -10.83 7.57 10.22
CA THR A 37 -10.87 7.54 11.67
C THR A 37 -9.46 7.73 12.23
N GLU A 38 -9.21 8.81 12.96
CA GLU A 38 -7.92 8.98 13.65
C GLU A 38 -7.71 7.86 14.66
N ILE A 39 -6.56 7.21 14.61
CA ILE A 39 -6.18 6.13 15.53
C ILE A 39 -5.16 6.59 16.56
N TYR A 40 -5.27 6.05 17.76
CA TYR A 40 -4.32 6.27 18.85
C TYR A 40 -3.97 4.95 19.54
N SER A 41 -2.85 4.95 20.27
CA SER A 41 -2.33 3.78 20.97
C SER A 41 -3.31 3.32 22.05
N GLY A 42 -3.62 2.02 22.03
CA GLY A 42 -4.65 1.42 22.87
C GLY A 42 -6.08 1.55 22.31
N MET A 43 -6.28 2.20 21.15
CA MET A 43 -7.57 2.21 20.48
C MET A 43 -7.93 0.80 19.97
N LYS A 44 -9.19 0.46 20.13
CA LYS A 44 -9.81 -0.76 19.62
C LYS A 44 -10.96 -0.39 18.71
N ILE A 45 -11.05 -1.05 17.56
CA ILE A 45 -12.16 -0.85 16.63
C ILE A 45 -12.69 -2.22 16.23
N ASP A 46 -13.99 -2.41 16.44
CA ASP A 46 -14.73 -3.58 15.99
C ASP A 46 -15.19 -3.37 14.55
N PHE A 47 -14.94 -4.37 13.72
CA PHE A 47 -15.34 -4.41 12.33
C PHE A 47 -16.24 -5.58 12.05
N ASP A 48 -17.18 -5.34 11.15
CA ASP A 48 -18.06 -6.36 10.62
C ASP A 48 -17.43 -6.94 9.36
N GLY A 49 -16.73 -8.07 9.50
CA GLY A 49 -16.07 -8.82 8.41
C GLY A 49 -17.06 -9.63 7.56
N ARG A 50 -18.27 -9.10 7.35
CA ARG A 50 -19.36 -9.79 6.63
C ARG A 50 -19.21 -9.79 5.11
N GLU A 51 -18.35 -8.94 4.55
CA GLU A 51 -18.10 -8.89 3.10
C GLU A 51 -16.68 -9.43 2.80
N PRO A 52 -16.54 -10.38 1.86
CA PRO A 52 -15.25 -10.98 1.48
C PRO A 52 -14.39 -10.03 0.60
N ASP A 53 -14.44 -8.74 0.86
CA ASP A 53 -13.64 -7.74 0.16
C ASP A 53 -12.26 -7.67 0.81
N ALA A 54 -11.27 -8.25 0.13
CA ALA A 54 -9.91 -8.45 0.62
C ALA A 54 -9.16 -7.17 1.03
N VAL A 55 -9.70 -5.97 0.79
CA VAL A 55 -9.01 -4.70 1.04
C VAL A 55 -9.98 -3.56 1.43
N ARG A 56 -10.46 -3.57 2.67
CA ARG A 56 -11.40 -2.55 3.20
C ARG A 56 -10.73 -1.45 4.04
N TYR A 57 -9.67 -1.80 4.78
CA TYR A 57 -9.08 -0.91 5.79
C TYR A 57 -7.62 -0.55 5.49
N TYR A 58 -7.28 0.73 5.61
CA TYR A 58 -5.96 1.27 5.26
C TYR A 58 -5.45 2.23 6.31
N LEU A 59 -4.14 2.23 6.57
CA LEU A 59 -3.51 3.21 7.46
C LEU A 59 -2.89 4.38 6.66
N ASN A 60 -3.40 5.58 6.90
CA ASN A 60 -3.01 6.84 6.28
C ASN A 60 -2.29 7.73 7.32
N ILE A 61 -1.31 8.54 6.88
CA ILE A 61 -0.55 9.47 7.76
C ILE A 61 -0.98 10.94 7.51
N ASP A 62 -2.01 11.17 6.70
CA ASP A 62 -2.65 12.47 6.51
C ASP A 62 -4.15 12.30 6.17
N ARG A 63 -4.98 13.26 6.61
CA ARG A 63 -6.42 13.29 6.33
C ARG A 63 -6.72 13.69 4.88
N SER A 64 -5.79 14.42 4.24
CA SER A 64 -5.85 14.77 2.82
C SER A 64 -5.17 13.77 1.89
N ASP A 65 -4.47 12.78 2.46
CA ASP A 65 -4.00 11.61 1.73
C ASP A 65 -5.21 10.70 1.52
N VAL A 66 -6.18 11.20 0.74
CA VAL A 66 -6.95 10.32 -0.13
C VAL A 66 -5.88 9.70 -1.00
N ILE A 67 -5.45 8.49 -0.61
CA ILE A 67 -4.81 7.56 -1.53
C ILE A 67 -5.80 7.49 -2.67
N THR A 68 -5.53 8.27 -3.71
CA THR A 68 -6.29 8.18 -4.93
C THR A 68 -5.83 6.85 -5.49
N PHE A 69 -6.53 5.77 -5.13
CA PHE A 69 -6.60 4.58 -5.95
C PHE A 69 -7.34 4.97 -7.23
N ASN A 70 -6.77 5.92 -7.98
CA ASN A 70 -7.22 6.19 -9.34
C ASN A 70 -6.48 5.19 -10.21
N ASP A 71 -7.27 4.16 -10.51
CA ASP A 71 -7.16 3.21 -11.60
C ASP A 71 -6.13 2.11 -11.40
N ASP A 72 -6.70 0.91 -11.24
CA ASP A 72 -6.07 -0.41 -11.23
C ASP A 72 -5.33 -0.78 -9.94
N VAL A 73 -6.10 -0.98 -8.85
CA VAL A 73 -5.82 -2.15 -8.01
C VAL A 73 -6.07 -3.35 -8.92
N ASP A 74 -5.05 -3.75 -9.69
CA ASP A 74 -5.06 -5.04 -10.33
C ASP A 74 -5.00 -6.06 -9.21
N ASN A 75 -6.19 -6.49 -8.78
CA ASN A 75 -6.43 -7.40 -7.67
C ASN A 75 -5.96 -8.82 -8.02
N ASP A 76 -5.15 -8.99 -9.06
CA ASP A 76 -4.39 -10.21 -9.34
C ASP A 76 -3.13 -10.29 -8.44
N ASN A 77 -3.44 -10.30 -7.13
CA ASN A 77 -3.02 -11.28 -6.14
C ASN A 77 -1.83 -11.06 -5.20
N ASP A 78 -0.84 -10.19 -5.42
CA ASP A 78 0.35 -10.27 -4.54
C ASP A 78 1.11 -8.99 -4.22
N VAL A 79 0.83 -7.84 -4.85
CA VAL A 79 1.65 -6.63 -4.73
C VAL A 79 0.78 -5.38 -4.56
N ILE A 80 1.16 -4.49 -3.63
CA ILE A 80 0.54 -3.20 -3.36
C ILE A 80 1.62 -2.13 -3.54
N ILE A 81 1.31 -1.08 -4.31
CA ILE A 81 2.19 0.08 -4.50
C ILE A 81 1.51 1.33 -3.95
N SER A 82 2.25 2.11 -3.18
CA SER A 82 1.86 3.44 -2.70
C SER A 82 2.95 4.45 -3.01
N SER A 83 2.58 5.71 -3.17
CA SER A 83 3.52 6.77 -3.54
C SER A 83 3.30 8.03 -2.71
N ASP A 84 4.39 8.73 -2.40
CA ASP A 84 4.41 10.04 -1.75
C ASP A 84 5.46 10.95 -2.41
N ASN A 85 5.69 12.13 -1.83
CA ASN A 85 6.66 13.10 -2.37
C ASN A 85 8.14 12.67 -2.25
N LYS A 86 8.41 11.52 -1.61
CA LYS A 86 9.75 10.92 -1.52
C LYS A 86 9.92 9.77 -2.52
N GLY A 87 8.83 9.19 -3.03
CA GLY A 87 8.88 8.18 -4.08
C GLY A 87 7.83 7.09 -3.90
N LEU A 88 8.26 5.82 -3.97
CA LEU A 88 7.41 4.64 -3.97
C LEU A 88 7.69 3.72 -2.79
N ASN A 89 6.62 3.15 -2.25
CA ASN A 89 6.65 2.05 -1.28
C ASN A 89 5.89 0.86 -1.88
N ILE A 90 6.60 -0.26 -2.02
CA ILE A 90 6.09 -1.52 -2.56
C ILE A 90 5.97 -2.52 -1.41
N LEU A 91 4.82 -3.16 -1.30
CA LEU A 91 4.54 -4.25 -0.37
C LEU A 91 4.08 -5.46 -1.17
N SER A 92 4.62 -6.64 -0.89
CA SER A 92 4.18 -7.89 -1.50
C SER A 92 3.91 -8.97 -0.47
N LYS A 93 3.02 -9.90 -0.79
CA LYS A 93 2.78 -11.11 0.02
C LYS A 93 3.90 -12.15 -0.12
N SER A 94 4.66 -12.10 -1.22
CA SER A 94 5.80 -12.97 -1.50
C SER A 94 7.09 -12.16 -1.66
N GLU A 95 8.24 -12.84 -1.67
CA GLU A 95 9.53 -12.15 -1.82
C GLU A 95 9.63 -11.44 -3.17
N LEU A 96 10.02 -10.16 -3.13
CA LEU A 96 10.37 -9.39 -4.31
C LEU A 96 11.72 -9.88 -4.86
N LYS A 97 11.74 -10.30 -6.12
CA LYS A 97 12.96 -10.69 -6.83
C LYS A 97 13.59 -9.49 -7.53
N SER A 98 12.78 -8.71 -8.22
CA SER A 98 13.23 -7.53 -8.94
C SER A 98 12.15 -6.47 -9.05
N VAL A 99 12.59 -5.21 -9.18
CA VAL A 99 11.74 -4.06 -9.47
C VAL A 99 12.43 -3.22 -10.54
N ALA A 100 11.73 -2.90 -11.63
CA ALA A 100 12.20 -2.01 -12.67
C ALA A 100 11.26 -0.83 -12.83
N VAL A 101 11.81 0.37 -12.95
CA VAL A 101 11.05 1.62 -13.10
C VAL A 101 11.34 2.20 -14.45
N TYR A 102 10.29 2.53 -15.19
CA TYR A 102 10.35 3.14 -16.51
C TYR A 102 9.65 4.49 -16.51
N ASP A 103 10.17 5.44 -17.28
CA ASP A 103 9.45 6.67 -17.57
C ASP A 103 8.27 6.44 -18.53
N ILE A 104 7.44 7.46 -18.75
CA ILE A 104 6.30 7.37 -19.68
C ILE A 104 6.70 7.13 -21.14
N ALA A 105 7.96 7.35 -21.50
CA ALA A 105 8.49 7.07 -22.83
C ALA A 105 9.01 5.63 -22.96
N GLY A 106 8.97 4.84 -21.86
CA GLY A 106 9.44 3.47 -21.80
C GLY A 106 10.94 3.32 -21.57
N HIS A 107 11.65 4.40 -21.23
CA HIS A 107 13.06 4.28 -20.87
C HIS A 107 13.21 3.76 -19.46
N LEU A 108 14.15 2.82 -19.27
CA LEU A 108 14.51 2.32 -17.95
C LEU A 108 15.22 3.43 -17.15
N ILE A 109 14.63 3.80 -16.02
CA ILE A 109 15.16 4.78 -15.09
C ILE A 109 16.01 4.08 -14.03
N ASP A 110 15.45 3.06 -13.39
CA ASP A 110 16.10 2.30 -12.33
C ASP A 110 15.74 0.83 -12.38
N LYS A 111 16.64 -0.01 -11.90
CA LYS A 111 16.43 -1.45 -11.78
C LYS A 111 17.10 -2.02 -10.54
N TYR A 112 16.32 -2.77 -9.77
CA TYR A 112 16.73 -3.41 -8.53
C TYR A 112 16.53 -4.91 -8.66
N HIS A 113 17.51 -5.66 -8.17
CA HIS A 113 17.54 -7.13 -8.20
C HIS A 113 17.96 -7.65 -6.83
N ASN A 114 17.63 -8.92 -6.56
CA ASN A 114 18.04 -9.61 -5.33
C ASN A 114 17.52 -8.90 -4.07
N ILE A 115 16.28 -8.41 -4.11
CA ILE A 115 15.67 -7.67 -3.00
C ILE A 115 15.37 -8.61 -1.82
N TYR A 116 14.87 -9.83 -2.10
CA TYR A 116 14.59 -10.91 -1.14
C TYR A 116 13.84 -10.46 0.13
N ASN A 117 13.04 -9.41 -0.01
CA ASN A 117 12.19 -8.85 1.04
C ASN A 117 10.78 -8.68 0.48
N THR A 118 9.80 -8.63 1.36
CA THR A 118 8.40 -8.35 1.01
C THR A 118 8.10 -6.85 0.93
N THR A 119 9.05 -6.00 1.33
CA THR A 119 8.94 -4.54 1.28
C THR A 119 10.10 -3.94 0.50
N PHE A 120 9.83 -2.87 -0.25
CA PHE A 120 10.87 -2.13 -0.95
C PHE A 120 10.49 -0.65 -1.12
N GLU A 121 11.47 0.24 -0.88
CA GLU A 121 11.30 1.68 -1.01
C GLU A 121 12.19 2.20 -2.14
N ILE A 122 11.65 3.08 -2.98
CA ILE A 122 12.36 3.67 -4.11
C ILE A 122 12.19 5.18 -4.03
N TYR A 123 13.30 5.92 -4.03
CA TYR A 123 13.25 7.36 -4.15
C TYR A 123 13.05 7.75 -5.62
N LEU A 124 11.93 8.40 -5.92
CA LEU A 124 11.61 8.87 -7.27
C LEU A 124 11.11 10.32 -7.22
N PRO A 125 11.52 11.18 -8.18
CA PRO A 125 10.93 12.50 -8.34
C PRO A 125 9.44 12.44 -8.70
N VAL A 126 8.73 13.54 -8.44
CA VAL A 126 7.34 13.74 -8.89
C VAL A 126 7.23 13.49 -10.40
N GLY A 127 6.29 12.64 -10.79
CA GLY A 127 6.19 12.17 -12.18
C GLY A 127 5.26 10.97 -12.34
N VAL A 128 5.11 10.52 -13.58
CA VAL A 128 4.35 9.32 -13.95
C VAL A 128 5.34 8.25 -14.40
N TYR A 129 5.17 7.03 -13.91
CA TYR A 129 6.07 5.91 -14.15
C TYR A 129 5.29 4.63 -14.45
N VAL A 130 5.98 3.68 -15.08
CA VAL A 130 5.57 2.27 -15.15
C VAL A 130 6.54 1.47 -14.28
N VAL A 131 6.01 0.66 -13.38
CA VAL A 131 6.79 -0.16 -12.45
C VAL A 131 6.52 -1.63 -12.75
N GLU A 132 7.55 -2.35 -13.16
CA GLU A 132 7.55 -3.80 -13.32
C GLU A 132 8.06 -4.44 -12.04
N ILE A 133 7.30 -5.39 -11.49
CA ILE A 133 7.62 -6.05 -10.22
C ILE A 133 7.59 -7.56 -10.46
N GLU A 134 8.69 -8.21 -10.12
CA GLU A 134 8.82 -9.67 -10.18
C GLU A 134 8.82 -10.26 -8.77
N THR A 135 7.95 -11.22 -8.54
CA THR A 135 7.86 -12.00 -7.30
C THR A 135 8.07 -13.49 -7.58
N GLU A 136 7.91 -14.33 -6.56
CA GLU A 136 7.84 -15.78 -6.77
C GLU A 136 6.63 -16.21 -7.60
N ASN A 137 5.54 -15.43 -7.54
CA ASN A 137 4.25 -15.78 -8.12
C ASN A 137 4.04 -15.20 -9.52
N GLY A 138 4.91 -14.30 -10.00
CA GLY A 138 4.87 -13.80 -11.37
C GLY A 138 5.45 -12.42 -11.54
N VAL A 139 5.12 -11.80 -12.67
CA VAL A 139 5.51 -10.42 -13.01
C VAL A 139 4.25 -9.58 -13.17
N SER A 140 4.22 -8.41 -12.55
CA SER A 140 3.16 -7.42 -12.72
C SER A 140 3.71 -6.09 -13.22
N ASN A 141 2.88 -5.32 -13.94
CA ASN A 141 3.22 -4.02 -14.49
C ASN A 141 2.19 -3.00 -14.04
N ASN A 142 2.64 -1.94 -13.36
CA ASN A 142 1.75 -0.98 -12.70
C ASN A 142 2.09 0.44 -13.11
N LYS A 143 1.08 1.22 -13.50
CA LYS A 143 1.24 2.66 -13.69
C LYS A 143 1.17 3.36 -12.33
N VAL A 144 2.13 4.24 -12.04
CA VAL A 144 2.19 4.93 -10.76
C VAL A 144 2.41 6.43 -10.97
N ILE A 145 1.77 7.25 -10.13
CA ILE A 145 1.90 8.72 -10.14
C ILE A 145 2.49 9.17 -8.81
N VAL A 146 3.75 9.59 -8.82
CA VAL A 146 4.44 10.18 -7.67
C VAL A 146 4.06 11.66 -7.59
N LYS A 147 3.57 12.13 -6.42
CA LYS A 147 3.00 13.47 -6.21
C LYS A 147 3.79 14.28 -5.20
#